data_AF-A0A519TBM0-F1
#
_entry.id   AF-A0A519TBM0-F1
#
_cell.length_a   1.000
_cell.length_b   1.000
_cell.length_c   1.000
_cell.angle_alpha   90.00
_cell.angle_beta   90.00
_cell.angle_gamma   90.00
#
_symmetry.space_group_name_H-M   'P 1'
#
loop_
_entity.id
_entity.type
_entity.pdbx_description
1 polymer ?
#
loop_
_entity_poly.entity_id
_entity_poly.type
_entity_poly.pdbx_seq_one_letter_code
_entity_poly.pdbx_strand_id
1 'polypeptide(L)' 'MKVFPYYSFLRGIAVEDLWHDNDECEIGLSIPPSERRPGKDHIDKHCPYCQLLNPRRPTRPALTS' A
#
# COMPACT_ATOMS: atom_id res chain seq x y z
N MET A 1 -12.69 -0.82 -1.48
CA MET A 1 -12.86 -2.23 -1.01
C MET A 1 -11.48 -2.79 -0.67
N LYS A 2 -11.35 -3.84 0.17
CA LYS A 2 -10.02 -4.34 0.55
C LYS A 2 -9.47 -5.23 -0.57
N VAL A 3 -8.43 -4.78 -1.29
CA VAL A 3 -7.79 -5.59 -2.33
C VAL A 3 -6.72 -6.51 -1.76
N PHE A 4 -6.44 -7.60 -2.47
CA PHE A 4 -5.28 -8.42 -2.15
C PHE A 4 -4.02 -7.58 -2.30
N PRO A 5 -3.17 -7.49 -1.28
CA PRO A 5 -2.03 -6.60 -1.35
C PRO A 5 -1.05 -7.00 -2.43
N TYR A 6 -0.45 -6.01 -3.08
CA TYR A 6 0.54 -6.21 -4.12
C TYR A 6 1.57 -5.09 -4.15
N TYR A 7 2.63 -5.30 -4.91
CA TYR A 7 3.65 -4.31 -5.23
C TYR A 7 4.13 -4.48 -6.68
N SER A 8 4.96 -3.57 -7.18
CA SER A 8 5.62 -3.69 -8.48
C SER A 8 7.10 -3.30 -8.35
N PHE A 9 7.96 -4.05 -9.04
CA PHE A 9 9.40 -3.78 -9.14
C PHE A 9 9.75 -2.77 -10.24
N LEU A 10 8.79 -2.43 -11.09
CA LEU A 10 9.05 -1.56 -12.22
C LEU A 10 9.17 -0.13 -11.73
N ARG A 11 10.40 0.40 -11.85
CA ARG A 11 10.78 1.79 -11.62
C ARG A 11 10.13 2.72 -12.66
N GLY A 12 8.80 2.80 -12.65
CA GLY A 12 8.09 3.96 -13.18
C GLY A 12 8.38 5.16 -12.28
N ILE A 13 8.37 6.36 -12.85
CA ILE A 13 8.70 7.63 -12.17
C ILE A 13 8.09 7.64 -10.76
N ALA A 14 8.96 7.52 -9.74
CA ALA A 14 8.64 7.54 -8.30
C ALA A 14 8.00 6.30 -7.64
N VAL A 15 8.06 5.11 -8.24
CA VAL A 15 7.58 3.87 -7.57
C VAL A 15 8.79 3.10 -7.03
N GLU A 16 9.14 3.34 -5.76
CA GLU A 16 9.90 2.36 -4.96
C GLU A 16 9.05 1.07 -4.82
N ASP A 17 9.63 -0.04 -4.36
CA ASP A 17 8.89 -1.26 -4.01
C ASP A 17 7.90 -0.95 -2.87
N LEU A 18 6.72 -0.41 -3.20
CA LEU A 18 5.71 0.05 -2.27
C LEU A 18 4.53 -0.93 -2.23
N TRP A 19 4.04 -1.17 -1.02
CA TRP A 19 2.89 -2.04 -0.78
C TRP A 19 1.58 -1.30 -1.01
N HIS A 20 0.72 -1.86 -1.86
CA HIS A 20 -0.61 -1.36 -2.20
C HIS A 20 -1.68 -2.34 -1.75
N ASP A 21 -2.59 -1.89 -0.88
CA ASP A 21 -3.68 -2.68 -0.31
C ASP A 21 -5.05 -1.96 -0.39
N ASN A 22 -5.14 -0.91 -1.19
CA ASN A 22 -6.35 -0.12 -1.41
C ASN A 22 -6.62 0.01 -2.93
N ASP A 23 -7.85 -0.29 -3.36
CA ASP A 23 -8.30 -0.20 -4.77
C ASP A 23 -8.47 1.23 -5.28
N GLU A 24 -8.63 2.20 -4.39
CA GLU A 24 -8.76 3.62 -4.73
C GLU A 24 -7.40 4.30 -4.88
N CYS A 25 -6.29 3.58 -4.67
CA CYS A 25 -4.96 4.13 -4.83
C CYS A 25 -4.61 4.33 -6.31
N GLU A 26 -4.59 5.58 -6.77
CA GLU A 26 -4.25 5.93 -8.17
C GLU A 26 -2.85 5.43 -8.58
N ILE A 27 -1.89 5.41 -7.65
CA ILE A 27 -0.54 4.84 -7.88
C ILE A 27 -0.63 3.32 -8.05
N GLY A 28 -1.47 2.64 -7.26
CA GLY A 28 -1.72 1.22 -7.43
C GLY A 28 -2.43 0.92 -8.75
N LEU A 29 -3.39 1.76 -9.15
CA LEU A 29 -4.17 1.61 -10.38
C LEU A 29 -3.34 1.85 -11.63
N SER A 30 -2.30 2.69 -11.57
CA SER A 30 -1.36 2.91 -12.69
C SER A 30 -0.43 1.71 -12.93
N ILE A 31 -0.31 0.79 -11.95
CA ILE A 31 0.43 -0.47 -12.11
C ILE A 31 -0.48 -1.50 -12.81
N PRO A 32 -0.13 -1.95 -14.04
CA PRO A 32 -0.93 -2.92 -14.76
C PRO A 32 -0.89 -4.30 -14.08
N PRO A 33 -1.96 -5.12 -14.18
CA PRO A 33 -2.06 -6.41 -13.50
C PRO A 33 -0.90 -7.38 -13.76
N SER A 34 -0.30 -7.35 -14.96
CA SER A 34 0.87 -8.16 -15.33
C SER A 34 2.14 -7.86 -14.53
N GLU A 35 2.20 -6.69 -13.92
CA GLU A 35 3.35 -6.22 -13.14
C GLU A 35 3.14 -6.35 -11.64
N ARG A 36 1.90 -6.66 -11.22
CA ARG A 36 1.55 -6.82 -9.81
C ARG A 36 2.11 -8.12 -9.29
N ARG A 37 2.96 -8.01 -8.27
CA ARG A 37 3.46 -9.13 -7.50
C ARG A 37 2.65 -9.22 -6.22
N PRO A 38 2.15 -10.42 -5.84
CA PRO A 38 1.44 -10.58 -4.58
C PRO A 38 2.35 -10.15 -3.43
N GLY A 39 1.81 -9.32 -2.55
CA GLY A 39 2.51 -8.85 -1.37
C GLY A 39 2.80 -10.04 -0.46
N LYS A 40 4.08 -10.39 -0.31
CA LYS A 40 4.54 -11.45 0.58
C LYS A 40 5.60 -10.87 1.51
N ASP A 41 5.23 -10.71 2.79
CA ASP A 41 6.06 -10.63 4.01
C ASP A 41 7.36 -9.78 4.05
N HIS A 42 7.73 -9.03 3.01
CA HIS A 42 9.06 -8.41 2.88
C HIS A 42 9.08 -6.95 2.45
N ILE A 43 7.93 -6.29 2.30
CA ILE A 43 7.89 -4.87 1.91
C ILE A 43 7.44 -4.06 3.11
N ASP A 44 8.42 -3.47 3.78
CA ASP A 44 8.21 -2.62 4.95
C ASP A 44 7.55 -1.29 4.59
N LYS A 45 7.68 -0.83 3.33
CA LYS A 45 7.17 0.46 2.88
C LYS A 45 5.78 0.32 2.25
N HIS A 46 4.76 0.82 2.93
CA HIS A 46 3.44 1.00 2.33
C HIS A 46 3.37 2.26 1.49
N CYS A 47 2.59 2.21 0.42
CA CYS A 47 2.28 3.39 -0.36
C CYS A 47 1.64 4.46 0.56
N PRO A 48 2.19 5.69 0.61
CA PRO A 48 1.66 6.74 1.49
C PRO A 48 0.22 7.10 1.14
N TYR A 49 -0.17 6.97 -0.13
CA TYR A 49 -1.54 7.20 -0.55
C TYR A 49 -2.48 6.08 -0.06
N CYS A 50 -2.06 4.81 -0.13
CA CYS A 50 -2.80 3.72 0.51
C CYS A 50 -2.94 3.92 2.03
N GLN A 51 -1.91 4.44 2.71
CA GLN A 51 -1.99 4.75 4.14
C GLN A 51 -2.98 5.87 4.48
N LEU A 52 -3.12 6.87 3.61
CA LEU A 52 -4.11 7.95 3.77
C LEU A 52 -5.54 7.45 3.55
N LEU A 53 -5.74 6.58 2.57
CA LEU A 53 -7.06 6.00 2.24
C LEU A 53 -7.49 4.90 3.22
N ASN A 54 -6.52 4.16 3.77
CA ASN A 54 -6.69 3.23 4.88
C ASN A 54 -6.07 3.82 6.15
N PRO A 55 -6.61 4.91 6.73
CA PRO A 55 -6.07 5.42 7.98
C PRO A 55 -6.20 4.30 9.00
N ARG A 56 -5.07 3.73 9.44
CA ARG A 56 -5.06 2.81 10.57
C ARG A 56 -5.78 3.55 11.67
N ARG A 57 -6.87 2.98 12.22
CA ARG A 57 -7.58 3.60 13.34
C ARG A 57 -6.52 4.06 14.32
N PRO A 58 -6.49 5.35 14.70
CA PRO A 58 -5.53 5.80 15.68
C PRO A 58 -5.68 4.85 16.86
N THR A 59 -4.61 4.10 17.14
CA THR A 59 -4.51 3.31 18.36
C THR A 59 -4.75 4.31 19.45
N ARG A 60 -5.97 4.27 20.03
CA ARG A 60 -6.39 5.14 21.11
C ARG A 60 -5.21 5.18 22.07
N PRO A 61 -4.59 6.34 22.33
CA PRO A 61 -3.50 6.39 23.29
C PRO A 61 -4.05 5.75 24.55
N ALA A 62 -3.38 4.69 25.01
CA ALA A 62 -3.74 4.08 26.28
C ALA A 62 -3.71 5.24 27.29
N LEU A 63 -4.87 5.62 27.81
CA LEU A 63 -4.94 6.55 28.92
C LEU A 63 -4.15 5.90 30.04
N THR A 64 -2.90 6.33 30.22
CA THR A 64 -2.14 6.07 31.43
C THR A 64 -2.79 6.95 32.49
N SER A 65 -3.59 6.32 33.36
CA SER A 65 -4.03 6.88 34.64
C SER A 65 -2.85 7.17 35.55
#